data_AF-A0AAP0HFF0-F1
#
_entry.id   AF-A0AAP0HFF0-F1
#
_cell.length_a   1.000
_cell.length_b   1.000
_cell.length_c   1.000
_cell.angle_alpha   90.00
_cell.angle_beta   90.00
_cell.angle_gamma   90.00
#
_symmetry.space_group_name_H-M   'P 1'
#
loop_
_entity.id
_entity.type
_entity.pdbx_description
1 polymer ?
#
loop_
_entity_poly.entity_id
_entity_poly.type
_entity_poly.pdbx_seq_one_letter_code
_entity_poly.pdbx_strand_id
1 'polypeptide(L)'
;MEFGSMEDLERRLKEYRSGKGIASTSAGRVEPVISQSSQLRAYEGIIPSEAYKQDGRSDDPVQRKIDAYLRKSYVVQVSPEFAKYESVTTDLRPVKYDFLDKELMGRAGIVLERYDNKFIAELGRSVIPMMSSGFSKMGMAALFVLAYHLKKPGRWSDDYLLPDASQLEEFADNRYEEYSDRVISVCGPIQTITATHKYNAAKEASVYAYVAASMLRLFTKSPSNYIRAFNHIVDGYSRFYGEPADVQLPTPAEAAMRTLSDWFSFDSRAKTTLYRILYLSNGDQEGAGLKNFLYDIHLSYTGMHIVDILVRLCEVLNCSPRLVMKIINTGETARQVSCLVRLMDILEDTSKDRERRMWRYGRVFDETFMADIQTKTCPKLVYIMAAALQFEDPKTNMGILDIVQLGDVSPKIKCCVKKLQHGY
;
A
#
# COMPACT_ATOMS: atom_id res chain seq x y z
N MET A 1 30.32 -19.31 10.44
CA MET A 1 28.88 -19.60 10.60
C MET A 1 28.27 -19.50 9.22
N GLU A 2 28.11 -20.65 8.59
CA GLU A 2 27.70 -20.75 7.20
C GLU A 2 26.20 -20.52 7.04
N PHE A 3 25.87 -19.94 5.90
CA PHE A 3 24.57 -19.42 5.49
C PHE A 3 23.42 -20.40 5.75
N GLY A 4 22.33 -19.92 6.36
CA GLY A 4 21.01 -20.49 6.11
C GLY A 4 20.66 -20.22 4.65
N SER A 5 21.09 -21.11 3.76
CA SER A 5 20.98 -20.95 2.31
C SER A 5 19.56 -21.31 1.83
N MET A 6 19.23 -20.87 0.62
CA MET A 6 18.03 -21.29 -0.12
C MET A 6 17.92 -22.82 -0.23
N GLU A 7 19.05 -23.55 -0.18
CA GLU A 7 19.07 -25.01 -0.16
C GLU A 7 18.41 -25.58 1.11
N ASP A 8 18.45 -24.88 2.24
CA ASP A 8 17.74 -25.28 3.46
C ASP A 8 16.22 -25.07 3.31
N LEU A 9 15.79 -23.97 2.68
CA LEU A 9 14.38 -23.73 2.33
C LEU A 9 13.86 -24.79 1.35
N GLU A 10 14.63 -25.11 0.31
CA GLU A 10 14.25 -26.17 -0.64
C GLU A 10 14.28 -27.56 -0.05
N ARG A 11 15.30 -27.90 0.76
CA ARG A 11 15.35 -29.17 1.47
C ARG A 11 14.12 -29.34 2.34
N ARG A 12 13.75 -28.32 3.12
CA ARG A 12 12.57 -28.34 3.99
C ARG A 12 11.26 -28.42 3.18
N LEU A 13 11.17 -27.74 2.03
CA LEU A 13 10.01 -27.86 1.12
C LEU A 13 9.94 -29.25 0.44
N LYS A 14 11.08 -29.84 0.06
CA LYS A 14 11.17 -31.21 -0.51
C LYS A 14 10.83 -32.27 0.54
N GLU A 15 11.33 -32.12 1.76
CA GLU A 15 10.97 -32.98 2.91
C GLU A 15 9.46 -32.94 3.17
N TYR A 16 8.84 -31.76 3.09
CA TYR A 16 7.38 -31.62 3.20
C TYR A 16 6.63 -32.34 2.06
N ARG A 17 7.05 -32.16 0.79
CA ARG A 17 6.47 -32.85 -0.37
C ARG A 17 6.54 -34.38 -0.27
N SER A 18 7.55 -34.91 0.43
CA SER A 18 7.74 -36.35 0.63
C SER A 18 6.85 -37.00 1.69
N GLY A 19 5.88 -36.29 2.26
CA GLY A 19 4.73 -36.91 2.94
C GLY A 19 4.93 -37.28 4.40
N LYS A 20 5.92 -36.72 5.11
CA LYS A 20 5.99 -36.81 6.58
C LYS A 20 5.27 -35.62 7.23
N GLY A 21 3.93 -35.57 7.15
CA GLY A 21 3.17 -34.57 7.90
C GLY A 21 1.68 -34.43 7.57
N ILE A 22 0.88 -35.17 8.35
CA ILE A 22 -0.53 -34.94 8.71
C ILE A 22 -1.60 -35.38 7.69
N ALA A 23 -2.49 -36.23 8.23
CA ALA A 23 -3.59 -36.92 7.57
C ALA A 23 -4.62 -35.96 6.97
N SER A 24 -5.13 -36.36 5.80
CA SER A 24 -6.18 -35.70 5.05
C SER A 24 -7.55 -35.84 5.72
N THR A 25 -8.32 -34.76 5.69
CA THR A 25 -9.79 -34.83 5.70
C THR A 25 -10.33 -34.10 4.47
N SER A 26 -11.37 -34.69 3.91
CA SER A 26 -11.80 -34.63 2.52
C SER A 26 -12.75 -33.47 2.15
N ALA A 27 -12.70 -33.15 0.84
CA ALA A 27 -13.79 -32.79 -0.07
C ALA A 27 -14.25 -31.32 -0.20
N GLY A 28 -14.30 -30.87 -1.46
CA GLY A 28 -15.06 -29.70 -1.92
C GLY A 28 -14.44 -29.02 -3.14
N ARG A 29 -14.85 -29.43 -4.36
CA ARG A 29 -14.44 -28.82 -5.63
C ARG A 29 -15.21 -27.50 -5.82
N VAL A 30 -14.52 -26.36 -5.92
CA VAL A 30 -15.11 -25.04 -6.23
C VAL A 30 -14.39 -24.43 -7.42
N GLU A 31 -15.15 -24.02 -8.44
CA GLU A 31 -14.68 -23.31 -9.64
C GLU A 31 -14.22 -21.88 -9.32
N PRO A 32 -13.33 -21.26 -10.13
CA PRO A 32 -12.65 -20.03 -9.74
C PRO A 32 -13.54 -18.80 -9.99
N VAL A 33 -13.88 -18.09 -8.91
CA VAL A 33 -14.29 -16.68 -8.95
C VAL A 33 -13.24 -15.86 -8.22
N ILE A 34 -12.50 -15.05 -8.97
CA ILE A 34 -11.41 -14.22 -8.48
C ILE A 34 -11.98 -13.00 -7.74
N SER A 35 -11.90 -13.00 -6.41
CA SER A 35 -11.72 -11.77 -5.63
C SER A 35 -10.92 -12.08 -4.36
N GLN A 36 -9.88 -11.29 -4.07
CA GLN A 36 -8.96 -11.46 -2.93
C GLN A 36 -9.64 -11.27 -1.55
N SER A 37 -10.96 -11.02 -1.50
CA SER A 37 -11.69 -10.61 -0.30
C SER A 37 -12.39 -11.76 0.45
N SER A 38 -12.52 -12.95 -0.13
CA SER A 38 -13.43 -14.00 0.37
C SER A 38 -12.79 -15.20 1.10
N GLN A 39 -11.46 -15.29 1.21
CA GLN A 39 -10.81 -16.56 1.62
C GLN A 39 -10.24 -16.64 3.05
N LEU A 40 -10.31 -15.59 3.88
CA LEU A 40 -9.75 -15.62 5.25
C LEU A 40 -10.69 -16.21 6.34
N ARG A 41 -11.76 -16.93 5.97
CA ARG A 41 -12.84 -17.35 6.91
C ARG A 41 -12.83 -18.80 7.40
N ALA A 42 -11.76 -19.57 7.21
CA ALA A 42 -11.70 -20.93 7.76
C ALA A 42 -10.56 -21.05 8.77
N TYR A 43 -10.81 -21.80 9.86
CA TYR A 43 -9.91 -22.26 10.94
C TYR A 43 -10.11 -21.59 12.31
N GLU A 44 -11.07 -22.12 13.07
CA GLU A 44 -11.14 -22.05 14.54
C GLU A 44 -10.73 -23.41 15.15
N GLY A 45 -9.94 -23.39 16.24
CA GLY A 45 -9.51 -24.60 16.95
C GLY A 45 -8.55 -24.35 18.12
N ILE A 46 -9.12 -23.95 19.26
CA ILE A 46 -8.78 -24.10 20.71
C ILE A 46 -7.44 -24.79 21.08
N ILE A 47 -6.65 -24.22 22.03
CA ILE A 47 -6.08 -24.80 23.31
C ILE A 47 -5.37 -23.67 24.12
N PRO A 48 -5.41 -23.64 25.48
CA PRO A 48 -5.22 -22.44 26.31
C PRO A 48 -3.79 -22.19 26.84
N SER A 49 -3.53 -20.93 27.22
CA SER A 49 -2.28 -20.48 27.85
C SER A 49 -2.29 -20.70 29.37
N GLU A 50 -1.28 -21.38 29.89
CA GLU A 50 -0.92 -21.30 31.31
C GLU A 50 0.36 -20.50 31.52
N ALA A 51 0.35 -19.81 32.66
CA ALA A 51 1.24 -18.77 33.09
C ALA A 51 2.62 -19.28 33.55
N TYR A 52 3.65 -18.47 33.33
CA TYR A 52 4.87 -18.49 34.13
C TYR A 52 5.08 -17.13 34.78
N LYS A 53 4.84 -17.09 36.10
CA LYS A 53 5.44 -16.08 36.99
C LYS A 53 6.88 -16.52 37.26
N GLN A 54 7.85 -15.63 37.07
CA GLN A 54 9.15 -15.75 37.71
C GLN A 54 9.45 -14.45 38.46
N ASP A 55 9.50 -14.60 39.77
CA ASP A 55 10.07 -13.70 40.74
C ASP A 55 11.40 -14.35 41.18
N GLY A 56 12.43 -13.57 41.43
CA GLY A 56 13.66 -14.07 42.08
C GLY A 56 14.96 -13.65 41.42
N ARG A 57 15.64 -12.71 42.08
CA ARG A 57 17.00 -12.21 41.79
C ARG A 57 17.98 -13.37 41.56
N SER A 58 18.48 -13.44 40.33
CA SER A 58 19.60 -14.31 39.97
C SER A 58 20.91 -13.61 40.31
N ASP A 59 21.61 -14.12 41.31
CA ASP A 59 22.95 -13.67 41.71
C ASP A 59 24.00 -14.31 40.76
N ASP A 60 23.83 -14.08 39.45
CA ASP A 60 24.60 -14.72 38.38
C ASP A 60 26.01 -14.07 38.23
N PRO A 61 27.10 -14.84 38.39
CA PRO A 61 28.46 -14.38 38.13
C PRO A 61 28.66 -13.83 36.71
N VAL A 62 27.87 -14.29 35.73
CA VAL A 62 27.88 -13.80 34.35
C VAL A 62 27.28 -12.40 34.27
N GLN A 63 26.19 -12.13 34.99
CA GLN A 63 25.57 -10.81 35.04
C GLN A 63 26.51 -9.78 35.69
N ARG A 64 27.24 -10.16 36.76
CA ARG A 64 28.28 -9.29 37.35
C ARG A 64 29.44 -8.99 36.39
N LYS A 65 29.83 -9.94 35.54
CA LYS A 65 30.84 -9.70 34.50
C LYS A 65 30.32 -8.78 33.40
N ILE A 66 29.06 -8.90 33.00
CA ILE A 66 28.40 -8.01 32.03
C ILE A 66 28.32 -6.59 32.60
N ASP A 67 27.88 -6.43 33.85
CA ASP A 67 27.79 -5.12 34.50
C ASP A 67 29.17 -4.48 34.72
N ALA A 68 30.20 -5.28 35.02
CA ALA A 68 31.59 -4.81 35.10
C ALA A 68 32.16 -4.40 33.73
N TYR A 69 31.71 -5.04 32.65
CA TYR A 69 32.07 -4.69 31.27
C TYR A 69 31.38 -3.39 30.83
N LEU A 70 30.11 -3.20 31.19
CA LEU A 70 29.33 -2.00 30.88
C LEU A 70 29.77 -0.77 31.69
N ARG A 71 30.30 -0.95 32.91
CA ARG A 71 30.91 0.13 33.71
C ARG A 71 32.28 0.59 33.19
N LYS A 72 32.93 -0.16 32.31
CA LYS A 72 34.02 0.37 31.48
C LYS A 72 33.41 1.12 30.31
N SER A 73 32.78 2.25 30.61
CA SER A 73 32.33 3.21 29.62
C SER A 73 33.58 3.74 28.91
N TYR A 74 33.90 3.19 27.74
CA TYR A 74 34.81 3.85 26.83
C TYR A 74 34.14 5.16 26.46
N VAL A 75 34.63 6.27 27.00
CA VAL A 75 34.39 7.58 26.41
C VAL A 75 35.04 7.51 25.05
N VAL A 76 34.26 7.16 24.03
CA VAL A 76 34.70 7.23 22.64
C VAL A 76 34.90 8.72 22.39
N GLN A 77 36.16 9.16 22.41
CA GLN A 77 36.50 10.51 21.97
C GLN A 77 36.19 10.57 20.47
N VAL A 78 35.03 11.15 20.15
CA VAL A 78 34.65 11.45 18.79
C VAL A 78 35.65 12.49 18.28
N SER A 79 36.34 12.17 17.17
CA SER A 79 37.31 13.10 16.56
C SER A 79 36.60 14.45 16.27
N PRO A 80 37.25 15.61 16.54
CA PRO A 80 36.64 16.93 16.36
C PRO A 80 36.06 17.18 14.96
N GLU A 81 36.57 16.48 13.95
CA GLU A 81 36.06 16.54 12.57
C GLU A 81 34.62 16.02 12.42
N PHE A 82 34.14 15.20 13.36
CA PHE A 82 32.78 14.67 13.39
C PHE A 82 31.83 15.44 14.32
N ALA A 83 32.31 16.41 15.08
CA ALA A 83 31.46 17.26 15.94
C ALA A 83 30.39 18.02 15.12
N LYS A 84 30.68 18.32 13.84
CA LYS A 84 29.70 18.90 12.90
C LYS A 84 28.51 17.98 12.56
N TYR A 85 28.57 16.71 12.93
CA TYR A 85 27.49 15.74 12.74
C TYR A 85 26.74 15.42 14.03
N GLU A 86 27.09 16.03 15.18
CA GLU A 86 26.30 15.88 16.43
C GLU A 86 24.87 16.40 16.29
N SER A 87 24.63 17.33 15.35
CA SER A 87 23.29 17.81 15.00
C SER A 87 22.59 16.95 13.93
N VAL A 88 23.26 15.95 13.35
CA VAL A 88 22.61 14.93 12.51
C VAL A 88 22.06 13.87 13.47
N THR A 89 20.96 14.21 14.14
CA THR A 89 20.08 13.19 14.65
C THR A 89 19.62 12.40 13.42
N THR A 90 20.20 11.23 13.20
CA THR A 90 19.48 10.21 12.43
C THR A 90 18.15 10.10 13.16
N ASP A 91 17.09 10.49 12.47
CA ASP A 91 15.73 10.49 12.99
C ASP A 91 15.38 9.00 13.17
N LEU A 92 15.91 8.38 14.23
CA LEU A 92 15.76 6.98 14.62
C LEU A 92 14.35 6.83 15.18
N ARG A 93 13.36 7.16 14.36
CA ARG A 93 11.98 6.89 14.67
C ARG A 93 11.86 5.38 14.82
N PRO A 94 11.33 4.90 15.95
CA PRO A 94 11.18 3.47 16.17
C PRO A 94 10.30 2.89 15.06
N VAL A 95 10.59 1.65 14.65
CA VAL A 95 9.74 0.93 13.71
C VAL A 95 8.36 0.80 14.32
N LYS A 96 7.35 1.23 13.57
CA LYS A 96 5.95 1.12 13.97
C LYS A 96 5.38 -0.19 13.43
N TYR A 97 4.74 -0.96 14.28
CA TYR A 97 4.24 -2.30 13.94
C TYR A 97 2.72 -2.43 14.02
N ASP A 98 2.02 -1.32 14.20
CA ASP A 98 0.57 -1.29 14.25
C ASP A 98 0.07 0.03 13.66
N PHE A 99 -1.15 0.06 13.14
CA PHE A 99 -1.75 1.23 12.52
C PHE A 99 -3.27 1.13 12.63
N LEU A 100 -3.87 1.94 13.50
CA LEU A 100 -5.28 1.86 13.84
C LEU A 100 -6.15 2.65 12.86
N ASP A 101 -7.42 2.24 12.72
CA ASP A 101 -8.37 2.86 11.80
C ASP A 101 -8.76 4.30 12.16
N LYS A 102 -8.51 4.73 13.39
CA LYS A 102 -8.83 6.09 13.86
C LYS A 102 -7.62 7.03 13.92
N GLU A 103 -6.43 6.53 13.60
CA GLU A 103 -5.18 7.22 13.92
C GLU A 103 -5.06 8.64 13.32
N LEU A 104 -5.61 8.86 12.12
CA LEU A 104 -5.56 10.15 11.44
C LEU A 104 -6.93 10.82 11.30
N MET A 105 -7.99 10.21 11.84
CA MET A 105 -9.34 10.78 11.76
C MET A 105 -9.39 12.17 12.38
N GLY A 106 -8.69 12.34 13.51
CA GLY A 106 -8.62 13.56 14.33
C GLY A 106 -7.87 14.77 13.75
N ARG A 107 -7.40 14.70 12.51
CA ARG A 107 -6.51 15.71 11.93
C ARG A 107 -7.25 16.59 10.94
N ALA A 108 -6.76 17.82 10.76
CA ALA A 108 -7.29 18.74 9.75
C ALA A 108 -7.02 18.23 8.33
N GLY A 109 -8.06 18.21 7.51
CA GLY A 109 -8.05 17.86 6.10
C GLY A 109 -8.73 18.91 5.23
N ILE A 110 -9.22 18.46 4.09
CA ILE A 110 -10.08 19.23 3.18
C ILE A 110 -11.51 18.76 3.39
N VAL A 111 -12.45 19.71 3.41
CA VAL A 111 -13.88 19.41 3.53
C VAL A 111 -14.33 18.57 2.34
N LEU A 112 -14.95 17.42 2.63
CA LEU A 112 -15.54 16.51 1.64
C LEU A 112 -17.07 16.64 1.70
N GLU A 113 -17.61 17.69 1.09
CA GLU A 113 -19.06 17.92 1.03
C GLU A 113 -19.68 17.41 -0.28
N ARG A 114 -20.99 17.16 -0.28
CA ARG A 114 -21.73 16.70 -1.48
C ARG A 114 -22.26 17.89 -2.27
N TYR A 115 -22.02 17.88 -3.57
CA TYR A 115 -22.57 18.83 -4.51
C TYR A 115 -23.35 18.14 -5.62
N ASP A 116 -24.21 18.91 -6.27
CA ASP A 116 -24.95 18.45 -7.44
C ASP A 116 -24.03 18.19 -8.64
N ASN A 117 -24.53 17.42 -9.61
CA ASN A 117 -23.77 17.05 -10.79
C ASN A 117 -23.36 18.26 -11.65
N LYS A 118 -24.10 19.37 -11.61
CA LYS A 118 -23.79 20.58 -12.38
C LYS A 118 -22.54 21.25 -11.83
N PHE A 119 -22.48 21.43 -10.51
CA PHE A 119 -21.31 21.95 -9.82
C PHE A 119 -20.08 21.08 -10.05
N ILE A 120 -20.22 19.75 -9.92
CA ILE A 120 -19.08 18.83 -10.13
C ILE A 120 -18.59 18.84 -11.58
N ALA A 121 -19.49 18.97 -12.55
CA ALA A 121 -19.10 19.15 -13.95
C ALA A 121 -18.34 20.48 -14.17
N GLU A 122 -18.83 21.59 -13.61
CA GLU A 122 -18.16 22.90 -13.68
C GLU A 122 -16.78 22.88 -13.00
N LEU A 123 -16.70 22.29 -11.81
CA LEU A 123 -15.46 22.10 -11.08
C LEU A 123 -14.48 21.25 -11.91
N GLY A 124 -14.94 20.14 -12.47
CA GLY A 124 -14.12 19.26 -13.32
C GLY A 124 -13.60 19.96 -14.58
N ARG A 125 -14.41 20.81 -15.23
CA ARG A 125 -13.96 21.64 -16.37
C ARG A 125 -12.87 22.63 -15.99
N SER A 126 -12.80 23.07 -14.73
CA SER A 126 -11.73 23.97 -14.26
C SER A 126 -10.47 23.20 -13.83
N VAL A 127 -10.63 22.06 -13.17
CA VAL A 127 -9.54 21.32 -12.52
C VAL A 127 -8.85 20.35 -13.46
N ILE A 128 -9.61 19.58 -14.25
CA ILE A 128 -9.03 18.53 -15.11
C ILE A 128 -8.06 19.08 -16.15
N PRO A 129 -8.28 20.25 -16.79
CA PRO A 129 -7.26 20.94 -17.59
C PRO A 129 -5.89 21.12 -16.94
N MET A 130 -5.84 21.29 -15.62
CA MET A 130 -4.59 21.53 -14.89
C MET A 130 -3.60 20.37 -14.99
N MET A 131 -4.08 19.17 -15.37
CA MET A 131 -3.18 18.04 -15.61
C MET A 131 -2.25 18.27 -16.81
N SER A 132 -2.59 19.14 -17.76
CA SER A 132 -1.73 19.52 -18.88
C SER A 132 -1.09 20.90 -18.71
N SER A 133 -1.80 21.84 -18.06
CA SER A 133 -1.34 23.24 -17.92
C SER A 133 -0.59 23.55 -16.62
N GLY A 134 -0.77 22.73 -15.57
CA GLY A 134 -0.22 22.94 -14.23
C GLY A 134 -1.28 23.19 -13.17
N PHE A 135 -1.03 22.73 -11.94
CA PHE A 135 -1.97 22.85 -10.82
C PHE A 135 -1.74 24.09 -9.94
N SER A 136 -2.83 24.70 -9.48
CA SER A 136 -2.87 25.57 -8.29
C SER A 136 -3.15 24.74 -7.03
N LYS A 137 -2.92 25.30 -5.83
CA LYS A 137 -3.27 24.58 -4.58
C LYS A 137 -4.78 24.36 -4.46
N MET A 138 -5.57 25.33 -4.90
CA MET A 138 -7.02 25.21 -5.02
C MET A 138 -7.42 24.05 -5.92
N GLY A 139 -6.80 23.94 -7.11
CA GLY A 139 -7.04 22.82 -8.02
C GLY A 139 -6.68 21.46 -7.44
N MET A 140 -5.55 21.35 -6.73
CA MET A 140 -5.16 20.11 -6.06
C MET A 140 -6.09 19.73 -4.90
N ALA A 141 -6.59 20.71 -4.14
CA ALA A 141 -7.60 20.46 -3.11
C ALA A 141 -8.94 20.04 -3.74
N ALA A 142 -9.36 20.70 -4.81
CA ALA A 142 -10.57 20.38 -5.55
C ALA A 142 -10.55 18.99 -6.19
N LEU A 143 -9.36 18.43 -6.52
CA LEU A 143 -9.25 17.04 -6.96
C LEU A 143 -9.79 16.04 -5.92
N PHE A 144 -9.62 16.31 -4.62
CA PHE A 144 -10.19 15.44 -3.59
C PHE A 144 -11.71 15.53 -3.55
N VAL A 145 -12.27 16.73 -3.74
CA VAL A 145 -13.72 16.92 -3.88
C VAL A 145 -14.23 16.13 -5.08
N LEU A 146 -13.59 16.25 -6.26
CA LEU A 146 -13.96 15.47 -7.43
C LEU A 146 -13.86 13.96 -7.19
N ALA A 147 -12.76 13.47 -6.60
CA ALA A 147 -12.57 12.06 -6.28
C ALA A 147 -13.61 11.54 -5.28
N TYR A 148 -14.03 12.36 -4.32
CA TYR A 148 -15.09 12.03 -3.37
C TYR A 148 -16.46 11.83 -4.04
N HIS A 149 -16.68 12.45 -5.21
CA HIS A 149 -17.89 12.32 -6.02
C HIS A 149 -17.86 11.14 -7.00
N LEU A 150 -16.90 10.21 -6.85
CA LEU A 150 -16.85 8.99 -7.65
C LEU A 150 -18.19 8.27 -7.62
N LYS A 151 -18.78 8.06 -8.79
CA LYS A 151 -20.09 7.41 -8.96
C LYS A 151 -19.96 5.89 -8.97
N LYS A 152 -21.00 5.18 -8.56
CA LYS A 152 -21.04 3.72 -8.64
C LYS A 152 -20.92 3.26 -10.11
N PRO A 153 -20.29 2.09 -10.36
CA PRO A 153 -20.29 1.50 -11.70
C PRO A 153 -21.72 1.28 -12.20
N GLY A 154 -21.89 1.34 -13.52
CA GLY A 154 -23.19 1.24 -14.18
C GLY A 154 -23.63 2.54 -14.85
N ARG A 155 -24.55 2.40 -15.79
CA ARG A 155 -25.02 3.49 -16.63
C ARG A 155 -25.97 4.38 -15.84
N TRP A 156 -25.69 5.70 -15.80
CA TRP A 156 -26.56 6.70 -15.18
C TRP A 156 -26.79 6.55 -13.66
N SER A 157 -25.84 5.95 -12.93
CA SER A 157 -25.94 5.94 -11.47
C SER A 157 -25.70 7.35 -10.93
N ASP A 158 -26.74 7.96 -10.37
CA ASP A 158 -26.60 9.16 -9.55
C ASP A 158 -25.99 8.85 -8.17
N ASP A 159 -25.92 7.57 -7.82
CA ASP A 159 -25.38 7.11 -6.54
C ASP A 159 -23.86 7.27 -6.47
N TYR A 160 -23.42 7.73 -5.31
CA TYR A 160 -22.01 7.84 -4.98
C TYR A 160 -21.47 6.50 -4.51
N LEU A 161 -20.22 6.22 -4.89
CA LEU A 161 -19.52 5.03 -4.46
C LEU A 161 -19.03 5.12 -3.02
N LEU A 162 -18.69 6.32 -2.58
CA LEU A 162 -18.26 6.59 -1.21
C LEU A 162 -19.49 6.97 -0.38
N PRO A 163 -19.60 6.55 0.88
CA PRO A 163 -20.66 7.00 1.78
C PRO A 163 -20.56 8.50 2.10
N ASP A 164 -21.60 9.04 2.71
CA ASP A 164 -21.64 10.41 3.19
C ASP A 164 -20.56 10.65 4.27
N ALA A 165 -19.82 11.75 4.13
CA ALA A 165 -18.71 12.13 5.00
C ALA A 165 -19.17 12.75 6.32
N SER A 166 -20.48 13.01 6.52
CA SER A 166 -21.07 13.40 7.80
C SER A 166 -20.80 12.41 8.94
N GLN A 167 -20.38 11.18 8.63
CA GLN A 167 -19.92 10.20 9.61
C GLN A 167 -18.49 10.47 10.12
N LEU A 168 -17.74 11.36 9.47
CA LEU A 168 -16.41 11.77 9.90
C LEU A 168 -16.57 12.92 10.91
N GLU A 169 -15.78 12.89 11.97
CA GLU A 169 -15.72 13.99 12.93
C GLU A 169 -15.22 15.26 12.21
N GLU A 170 -15.92 16.38 12.40
CA GLU A 170 -15.52 17.68 11.84
C GLU A 170 -14.35 18.25 12.64
N PHE A 171 -13.26 18.57 11.94
CA PHE A 171 -12.10 19.26 12.51
C PHE A 171 -11.93 20.63 11.85
N ALA A 172 -10.86 21.35 12.18
CA ALA A 172 -10.47 22.61 11.55
C ALA A 172 -10.04 22.40 10.07
N ASP A 173 -10.96 21.86 9.27
CA ASP A 173 -10.81 21.56 7.86
C ASP A 173 -10.97 22.84 7.05
N ASN A 174 -10.26 22.88 5.93
CA ASN A 174 -10.34 23.98 4.97
C ASN A 174 -11.22 23.55 3.80
N ARG A 175 -12.13 24.43 3.36
CA ARG A 175 -12.79 24.26 2.07
C ARG A 175 -11.76 24.44 0.95
N TYR A 176 -11.98 23.81 -0.20
CA TYR A 176 -10.97 23.80 -1.25
C TYR A 176 -10.71 25.21 -1.81
N GLU A 177 -11.72 26.08 -1.78
CA GLU A 177 -11.68 27.48 -2.22
C GLU A 177 -10.78 28.36 -1.35
N GLU A 178 -10.46 27.93 -0.12
CA GLU A 178 -9.58 28.68 0.79
C GLU A 178 -8.09 28.56 0.40
N TYR A 179 -7.77 27.65 -0.51
CA TYR A 179 -6.41 27.45 -0.99
C TYR A 179 -6.08 28.44 -2.11
N SER A 180 -4.79 28.77 -2.23
CA SER A 180 -4.30 29.68 -3.27
C SER A 180 -4.59 29.13 -4.68
N ASP A 181 -5.27 29.93 -5.51
CA ASP A 181 -5.50 29.65 -6.93
C ASP A 181 -4.31 30.01 -7.84
N ARG A 182 -3.22 30.53 -7.27
CA ARG A 182 -1.99 30.73 -8.05
C ARG A 182 -1.41 29.39 -8.51
N VAL A 183 -1.29 29.20 -9.82
CA VAL A 183 -0.63 28.05 -10.45
C VAL A 183 0.84 27.98 -10.00
N ILE A 184 1.26 26.81 -9.54
CA ILE A 184 2.60 26.59 -8.96
C ILE A 184 3.65 26.43 -10.06
N SER A 185 3.32 25.74 -11.15
CA SER A 185 4.22 25.52 -12.30
C SER A 185 3.43 25.45 -13.59
N VAL A 186 3.65 26.40 -14.50
CA VAL A 186 2.98 26.43 -15.81
C VAL A 186 3.70 25.51 -16.78
N CYS A 187 2.95 24.56 -17.38
CA CYS A 187 3.50 23.48 -18.20
C CYS A 187 3.13 23.58 -19.69
N GLY A 188 2.25 24.53 -20.05
CA GLY A 188 1.77 24.71 -21.42
C GLY A 188 0.58 25.67 -21.49
N PRO A 189 0.00 25.88 -22.69
CA PRO A 189 -1.22 26.67 -22.82
C PRO A 189 -2.36 26.01 -22.03
N ILE A 190 -3.22 26.82 -21.42
CA ILE A 190 -4.41 26.34 -20.72
C ILE A 190 -5.33 25.68 -21.76
N GLN A 191 -5.48 24.36 -21.67
CA GLN A 191 -6.41 23.63 -22.51
C GLN A 191 -7.80 23.75 -21.91
N THR A 192 -8.70 24.46 -22.57
CA THR A 192 -10.11 24.45 -22.18
C THR A 192 -10.76 23.16 -22.68
N ILE A 193 -11.47 22.45 -21.80
CA ILE A 193 -12.36 21.38 -22.23
C ILE A 193 -13.58 22.04 -22.85
N THR A 194 -13.68 21.98 -24.18
CA THR A 194 -14.85 22.47 -24.89
C THR A 194 -16.02 21.53 -24.58
N ALA A 195 -16.95 21.98 -23.73
CA ALA A 195 -18.23 21.32 -23.59
C ALA A 195 -18.92 21.40 -24.95
N THR A 196 -19.03 20.28 -25.68
CA THR A 196 -20.00 20.25 -26.76
C THR A 196 -21.37 20.43 -26.09
N HIS A 197 -22.22 21.32 -26.61
CA HIS A 197 -23.52 21.70 -26.02
C HIS A 197 -24.53 20.55 -25.81
N LYS A 198 -24.09 19.29 -25.93
CA LYS A 198 -24.88 18.06 -25.92
C LYS A 198 -24.69 17.21 -24.65
N TYR A 199 -23.85 17.63 -23.70
CA TYR A 199 -23.48 16.79 -22.56
C TYR A 199 -24.43 16.90 -21.36
N ASN A 200 -24.78 15.74 -20.82
CA ASN A 200 -25.43 15.59 -19.53
C ASN A 200 -24.40 15.89 -18.42
N ALA A 201 -24.68 16.87 -17.55
CA ALA A 201 -23.81 17.24 -16.44
C ALA A 201 -23.46 16.04 -15.53
N ALA A 202 -24.38 15.09 -15.35
CA ALA A 202 -24.13 13.85 -14.60
C ALA A 202 -23.00 13.02 -15.21
N LYS A 203 -22.96 12.91 -16.54
CA LYS A 203 -21.94 12.15 -17.27
C LYS A 203 -20.58 12.86 -17.23
N GLU A 204 -20.55 14.18 -17.36
CA GLU A 204 -19.30 14.92 -17.21
C GLU A 204 -18.75 14.79 -15.78
N ALA A 205 -19.62 14.97 -14.78
CA ALA A 205 -19.26 14.80 -13.37
C ALA A 205 -18.68 13.41 -13.08
N SER A 206 -19.27 12.34 -13.62
CA SER A 206 -18.77 10.97 -13.42
C SER A 206 -17.41 10.76 -14.07
N VAL A 207 -17.19 11.26 -15.29
CA VAL A 207 -15.88 11.18 -15.97
C VAL A 207 -14.81 11.94 -15.17
N TYR A 208 -15.09 13.16 -14.74
CA TYR A 208 -14.13 13.97 -13.99
C TYR A 208 -13.83 13.38 -12.61
N ALA A 209 -14.83 12.88 -11.89
CA ALA A 209 -14.64 12.19 -10.62
C ALA A 209 -13.80 10.91 -10.78
N TYR A 210 -14.04 10.13 -11.84
CA TYR A 210 -13.26 8.94 -12.18
C TYR A 210 -11.78 9.27 -12.45
N VAL A 211 -11.52 10.31 -13.27
CA VAL A 211 -10.15 10.76 -13.56
C VAL A 211 -9.47 11.28 -12.30
N ALA A 212 -10.15 12.10 -11.49
CA ALA A 212 -9.60 12.62 -10.23
C ALA A 212 -9.27 11.49 -9.24
N ALA A 213 -10.17 10.51 -9.07
CA ALA A 213 -9.92 9.33 -8.23
C ALA A 213 -8.72 8.51 -8.73
N SER A 214 -8.51 8.41 -10.05
CA SER A 214 -7.33 7.74 -10.61
C SER A 214 -6.01 8.41 -10.21
N MET A 215 -6.00 9.74 -10.02
CA MET A 215 -4.81 10.52 -9.66
C MET A 215 -4.37 10.28 -8.22
N LEU A 216 -5.23 9.74 -7.35
CA LEU A 216 -4.85 9.37 -5.98
C LEU A 216 -3.69 8.36 -5.94
N ARG A 217 -3.45 7.61 -7.02
CA ARG A 217 -2.27 6.74 -7.14
C ARG A 217 -0.93 7.49 -7.08
N LEU A 218 -0.91 8.80 -7.33
CA LEU A 218 0.31 9.64 -7.28
C LEU A 218 0.88 9.83 -5.87
N PHE A 219 0.16 9.41 -4.83
CA PHE A 219 0.71 9.28 -3.47
C PHE A 219 1.82 8.23 -3.38
N THR A 220 1.87 7.27 -4.32
CA THR A 220 2.82 6.15 -4.27
C THR A 220 3.47 5.84 -5.62
N LYS A 221 2.85 6.23 -6.73
CA LYS A 221 3.36 6.04 -8.09
C LYS A 221 4.00 7.31 -8.61
N SER A 222 5.05 7.14 -9.42
CA SER A 222 5.72 8.26 -10.07
C SER A 222 4.80 8.94 -11.10
N PRO A 223 5.00 10.24 -11.37
CA PRO A 223 4.35 10.95 -12.47
C PRO A 223 4.43 10.20 -13.82
N SER A 224 5.61 9.66 -14.14
CA SER A 224 5.85 8.90 -15.37
C SER A 224 5.06 7.59 -15.45
N ASN A 225 4.83 6.92 -14.31
CA ASN A 225 4.00 5.72 -14.24
C ASN A 225 2.53 6.06 -14.51
N TYR A 226 2.03 7.15 -13.95
CA TYR A 226 0.66 7.63 -14.18
C TYR A 226 0.44 7.97 -15.66
N ILE A 227 1.33 8.76 -16.26
CA ILE A 227 1.22 9.18 -17.68
C ILE A 227 1.17 7.96 -18.60
N ARG A 228 2.04 6.96 -18.39
CA ARG A 228 2.05 5.73 -19.19
C ARG A 228 0.74 4.95 -19.05
N ALA A 229 0.13 4.96 -17.88
CA ALA A 229 -1.12 4.26 -17.60
C ALA A 229 -2.37 5.04 -18.04
N PHE A 230 -2.24 6.32 -18.41
CA PHE A 230 -3.38 7.23 -18.57
C PHE A 230 -4.42 6.74 -19.60
N ASN A 231 -3.97 6.32 -20.79
CA ASN A 231 -4.89 5.81 -21.81
C ASN A 231 -5.66 4.58 -21.32
N HIS A 232 -4.97 3.63 -20.65
CA HIS A 232 -5.63 2.46 -20.08
C HIS A 232 -6.62 2.82 -18.96
N ILE A 233 -6.34 3.88 -18.18
CA ILE A 233 -7.28 4.42 -17.18
C ILE A 233 -8.53 4.95 -17.88
N VAL A 234 -8.37 5.79 -18.92
CA VAL A 234 -9.48 6.37 -19.69
C VAL A 234 -10.32 5.27 -20.35
N ASP A 235 -9.69 4.30 -21.02
CA ASP A 235 -10.36 3.14 -21.63
C ASP A 235 -11.13 2.32 -20.58
N GLY A 236 -10.57 2.23 -19.37
CA GLY A 236 -11.21 1.62 -18.21
C GLY A 236 -12.59 2.18 -17.88
N TYR A 237 -12.84 3.47 -18.15
CA TYR A 237 -14.13 4.09 -17.85
C TYR A 237 -15.28 3.35 -18.53
N SER A 238 -15.13 3.07 -19.83
CA SER A 238 -16.16 2.37 -20.62
C SER A 238 -16.48 0.97 -20.10
N ARG A 239 -15.49 0.28 -19.52
CA ARG A 239 -15.67 -1.05 -18.92
C ARG A 239 -16.50 -1.00 -17.65
N PHE A 240 -16.34 0.03 -16.82
CA PHE A 240 -17.06 0.15 -15.55
C PHE A 240 -18.44 0.82 -15.69
N TYR A 241 -18.58 1.79 -16.60
CA TYR A 241 -19.81 2.57 -16.75
C TYR A 241 -20.67 2.15 -17.95
N GLY A 242 -20.16 1.25 -18.80
CA GLY A 242 -20.90 0.72 -19.96
C GLY A 242 -21.05 1.72 -21.12
N GLU A 243 -20.35 2.84 -21.08
CA GLU A 243 -20.36 3.87 -22.12
C GLU A 243 -19.01 4.59 -22.22
N PRO A 244 -18.64 5.09 -23.40
CA PRO A 244 -17.41 5.85 -23.56
C PRO A 244 -17.40 7.13 -22.71
N ALA A 245 -16.19 7.49 -22.27
CA ALA A 245 -15.91 8.81 -21.72
C ALA A 245 -15.95 9.81 -22.88
N ASP A 246 -17.16 10.27 -23.24
CA ASP A 246 -17.38 11.21 -24.35
C ASP A 246 -16.86 12.62 -24.02
N VAL A 247 -15.84 12.79 -23.19
CA VAL A 247 -15.23 14.09 -22.87
C VAL A 247 -13.81 14.10 -23.40
N GLN A 248 -13.42 15.16 -24.11
CA GLN A 248 -12.04 15.30 -24.58
C GLN A 248 -11.13 15.61 -23.38
N LEU A 249 -10.50 14.58 -22.83
CA LEU A 249 -9.58 14.71 -21.71
C LEU A 249 -8.20 15.20 -22.20
N PRO A 250 -7.58 16.15 -21.49
CA PRO A 250 -6.24 16.63 -21.81
C PRO A 250 -5.18 15.56 -21.50
N THR A 251 -4.11 15.53 -22.29
CA THR A 251 -2.97 14.64 -22.03
C THR A 251 -2.18 15.16 -20.82
N PRO A 252 -1.93 14.33 -19.79
CA PRO A 252 -1.21 14.79 -18.60
C PRO A 252 0.25 15.15 -18.93
N ALA A 253 0.68 16.33 -18.47
CA ALA A 253 2.06 16.81 -18.55
C ALA A 253 2.86 16.34 -17.33
N GLU A 254 4.12 15.93 -17.54
CA GLU A 254 4.96 15.40 -16.45
C GLU A 254 5.19 16.42 -15.33
N ALA A 255 5.43 17.69 -15.67
CA ALA A 255 5.65 18.74 -14.67
C ALA A 255 4.39 19.03 -13.81
N ALA A 256 3.19 18.92 -14.39
CA ALA A 256 1.93 19.07 -13.65
C ALA A 256 1.71 17.89 -12.69
N MET A 257 1.92 16.66 -13.18
CA MET A 257 1.82 15.44 -12.35
C MET A 257 2.86 15.42 -11.23
N ARG A 258 4.07 15.94 -11.48
CA ARG A 258 5.11 16.10 -10.47
C ARG A 258 4.71 17.09 -9.38
N THR A 259 4.19 18.26 -9.76
CA THR A 259 3.66 19.26 -8.81
C THR A 259 2.60 18.65 -7.89
N LEU A 260 1.67 17.86 -8.44
CA LEU A 260 0.64 17.18 -7.67
C LEU A 260 1.22 16.11 -6.72
N SER A 261 2.14 15.28 -7.22
CA SER A 261 2.80 14.23 -6.44
C SER A 261 3.65 14.80 -5.29
N ASP A 262 4.36 15.90 -5.53
CA ASP A 262 5.13 16.60 -4.51
C ASP A 262 4.19 17.14 -3.42
N TRP A 263 3.08 17.78 -3.81
CA TRP A 263 2.11 18.29 -2.84
C TRP A 263 1.47 17.15 -2.01
N PHE A 264 1.11 16.02 -2.62
CA PHE A 264 0.64 14.83 -1.89
C PHE A 264 1.67 14.29 -0.89
N SER A 265 2.97 14.42 -1.21
CA SER A 265 4.05 13.93 -0.36
C SER A 265 4.28 14.81 0.87
N PHE A 266 4.15 16.13 0.73
CA PHE A 266 4.54 17.10 1.76
C PHE A 266 3.36 17.73 2.53
N ASP A 267 2.16 17.82 1.94
CA ASP A 267 1.02 18.47 2.60
C ASP A 267 0.26 17.50 3.51
N SER A 268 0.24 17.78 4.81
CA SER A 268 -0.43 16.94 5.79
C SER A 268 -1.95 16.89 5.61
N ARG A 269 -2.57 17.95 5.07
CA ARG A 269 -4.02 17.97 4.81
C ARG A 269 -4.36 17.09 3.62
N ALA A 270 -3.51 17.04 2.59
CA ALA A 270 -3.67 16.10 1.48
C ALA A 270 -3.66 14.64 1.97
N LYS A 271 -2.68 14.28 2.82
CA LYS A 271 -2.60 12.95 3.44
C LYS A 271 -3.84 12.64 4.30
N THR A 272 -4.25 13.59 5.14
CA THR A 272 -5.43 13.41 5.99
C THR A 272 -6.71 13.24 5.15
N THR A 273 -6.84 13.99 4.07
CA THR A 273 -7.99 13.88 3.15
C THR A 273 -8.01 12.54 2.42
N LEU A 274 -6.84 12.07 1.94
CA LEU A 274 -6.72 10.72 1.38
C LEU A 274 -7.12 9.66 2.42
N TYR A 275 -6.64 9.78 3.66
CA TYR A 275 -6.98 8.83 4.73
C TYR A 275 -8.48 8.71 4.91
N ARG A 276 -9.20 9.82 4.96
CA ARG A 276 -10.66 9.86 5.08
C ARG A 276 -11.36 9.23 3.88
N ILE A 277 -10.90 9.50 2.66
CA ILE A 277 -11.43 8.83 1.45
C ILE A 277 -11.25 7.31 1.55
N LEU A 278 -10.07 6.84 1.95
CA LEU A 278 -9.78 5.40 2.11
C LEU A 278 -10.60 4.78 3.24
N TYR A 279 -10.77 5.49 4.35
CA TYR A 279 -11.61 5.07 5.47
C TYR A 279 -13.07 4.85 5.03
N LEU A 280 -13.64 5.84 4.34
CA LEU A 280 -14.99 5.76 3.77
C LEU A 280 -15.08 4.65 2.71
N SER A 281 -14.07 4.51 1.87
CA SER A 281 -13.97 3.49 0.82
C SER A 281 -14.02 2.08 1.37
N ASN A 282 -13.36 1.81 2.50
CA ASN A 282 -13.23 0.47 3.03
C ASN A 282 -14.40 0.00 3.89
N GLY A 283 -15.37 0.88 4.13
CA GLY A 283 -16.60 0.48 4.82
C GLY A 283 -17.57 -0.33 3.98
N ASP A 284 -17.43 -0.29 2.65
CA ASP A 284 -18.33 -0.96 1.71
C ASP A 284 -17.54 -1.75 0.66
N GLN A 285 -18.01 -2.95 0.33
CA GLN A 285 -17.46 -3.76 -0.76
C GLN A 285 -18.00 -3.36 -2.13
N GLU A 286 -19.02 -2.50 -2.19
CA GLU A 286 -19.56 -1.99 -3.43
C GLU A 286 -18.50 -1.27 -4.27
N GLY A 287 -18.51 -1.57 -5.58
CA GLY A 287 -17.53 -1.09 -6.55
C GLY A 287 -16.07 -1.40 -6.20
N ALA A 288 -15.78 -2.43 -5.39
CA ALA A 288 -14.41 -2.84 -5.05
C ALA A 288 -13.52 -2.99 -6.29
N GLY A 289 -14.03 -3.54 -7.40
CA GLY A 289 -13.28 -3.65 -8.66
C GLY A 289 -12.87 -2.29 -9.25
N LEU A 290 -13.76 -1.29 -9.19
CA LEU A 290 -13.48 0.08 -9.66
C LEU A 290 -12.46 0.78 -8.74
N LYS A 291 -12.65 0.71 -7.42
CA LYS A 291 -11.71 1.29 -6.43
C LYS A 291 -10.33 0.66 -6.56
N ASN A 292 -10.30 -0.66 -6.75
CA ASN A 292 -9.08 -1.42 -6.97
C ASN A 292 -8.33 -0.99 -8.23
N PHE A 293 -9.05 -0.81 -9.33
CA PHE A 293 -8.49 -0.34 -10.58
C PHE A 293 -7.95 1.11 -10.50
N LEU A 294 -8.67 1.99 -9.79
CA LEU A 294 -8.35 3.41 -9.75
C LEU A 294 -7.21 3.75 -8.80
N TYR A 295 -7.20 3.20 -7.59
CA TYR A 295 -6.21 3.58 -6.58
C TYR A 295 -5.83 2.47 -5.58
N ASP A 296 -6.70 1.52 -5.22
CA ASP A 296 -6.45 0.62 -4.09
C ASP A 296 -5.19 -0.25 -4.28
N ILE A 297 -5.03 -0.86 -5.46
CA ILE A 297 -3.86 -1.70 -5.77
C ILE A 297 -2.54 -0.91 -5.77
N HIS A 298 -2.62 0.41 -5.89
CA HIS A 298 -1.45 1.28 -5.90
C HIS A 298 -1.09 1.80 -4.50
N LEU A 299 -2.09 1.98 -3.64
CA LEU A 299 -1.93 2.53 -2.30
C LEU A 299 -1.74 1.43 -1.23
N SER A 300 -2.45 0.31 -1.39
CA SER A 300 -2.36 -0.81 -0.45
C SER A 300 -1.00 -1.50 -0.51
N TYR A 301 -0.52 -1.92 0.66
CA TYR A 301 0.75 -2.63 0.86
C TYR A 301 1.96 -1.93 0.24
N THR A 302 1.93 -0.59 0.14
CA THR A 302 2.95 0.18 -0.58
C THR A 302 4.36 -0.12 -0.08
N GLY A 303 5.19 -0.66 -0.99
CA GLY A 303 6.57 -1.02 -0.69
C GLY A 303 6.74 -2.29 0.14
N MET A 304 5.68 -3.06 0.40
CA MET A 304 5.69 -4.32 1.15
C MET A 304 5.28 -5.50 0.26
N HIS A 305 5.94 -5.67 -0.89
CA HIS A 305 5.61 -6.73 -1.87
C HIS A 305 5.63 -8.14 -1.28
N ILE A 306 6.40 -8.35 -0.21
CA ILE A 306 6.48 -9.63 0.49
C ILE A 306 5.12 -10.12 0.99
N VAL A 307 4.18 -9.22 1.28
CA VAL A 307 2.82 -9.59 1.75
C VAL A 307 2.04 -10.30 0.65
N ASP A 308 1.96 -9.71 -0.54
CA ASP A 308 1.29 -10.32 -1.71
C ASP A 308 1.98 -11.63 -2.12
N ILE A 309 3.31 -11.62 -2.16
CA ILE A 309 4.10 -12.79 -2.52
C ILE A 309 3.86 -13.93 -1.52
N LEU A 310 3.83 -13.65 -0.22
CA LEU A 310 3.57 -14.65 0.81
C LEU A 310 2.20 -15.29 0.64
N VAL A 311 1.15 -14.49 0.46
CA VAL A 311 -0.23 -14.98 0.28
C VAL A 311 -0.31 -15.90 -0.94
N ARG A 312 0.18 -15.45 -2.10
CA ARG A 312 0.17 -16.23 -3.35
C ARG A 312 1.01 -17.49 -3.25
N LEU A 313 2.16 -17.43 -2.57
CA LEU A 313 2.99 -18.61 -2.36
C LEU A 313 2.30 -19.64 -1.47
N CYS A 314 1.62 -19.19 -0.41
CA CYS A 314 0.80 -20.06 0.43
C CYS A 314 -0.34 -20.72 -0.35
N GLU A 315 -1.02 -19.97 -1.24
CA GLU A 315 -2.07 -20.49 -2.12
C GLU A 315 -1.52 -21.58 -3.05
N VAL A 316 -0.44 -21.30 -3.77
CA VAL A 316 0.16 -22.25 -4.73
C VAL A 316 0.69 -23.51 -4.04
N LEU A 317 1.31 -23.35 -2.86
CA LEU A 317 1.83 -24.47 -2.07
C LEU A 317 0.76 -25.18 -1.23
N ASN A 318 -0.47 -24.64 -1.20
CA ASN A 318 -1.55 -25.09 -0.32
C ASN A 318 -1.09 -25.27 1.14
N CYS A 319 -0.49 -24.23 1.71
CA CYS A 319 0.07 -24.27 3.06
C CYS A 319 -0.22 -23.00 3.87
N SER A 320 -0.11 -23.08 5.19
CA SER A 320 -0.35 -21.92 6.05
C SER A 320 0.82 -20.92 6.00
N PRO A 321 0.57 -19.61 6.15
CA PRO A 321 1.62 -18.60 6.27
C PRO A 321 2.61 -18.90 7.40
N ARG A 322 2.14 -19.50 8.49
CA ARG A 322 2.98 -19.92 9.63
C ARG A 322 4.04 -20.93 9.21
N LEU A 323 3.72 -21.87 8.31
CA LEU A 323 4.70 -22.84 7.82
C LEU A 323 5.78 -22.15 6.99
N VAL A 324 5.41 -21.31 6.02
CA VAL A 324 6.37 -20.56 5.19
C VAL A 324 7.27 -19.71 6.08
N MET A 325 6.69 -18.95 7.01
CA MET A 325 7.41 -18.12 7.98
C MET A 325 8.40 -18.93 8.83
N LYS A 326 8.02 -20.14 9.29
CA LYS A 326 8.92 -21.04 10.03
C LYS A 326 10.12 -21.45 9.18
N ILE A 327 9.91 -21.70 7.89
CA ILE A 327 11.00 -22.13 7.01
C ILE A 327 11.95 -20.97 6.73
N ILE A 328 11.42 -19.77 6.46
CA ILE A 328 12.24 -18.58 6.23
C ILE A 328 12.79 -17.96 7.51
N ASN A 329 12.47 -18.47 8.71
CA ASN A 329 12.98 -17.96 9.98
C ASN A 329 14.41 -18.45 10.25
N THR A 330 15.37 -17.70 9.74
CA THR A 330 16.80 -17.90 9.97
C THR A 330 17.34 -16.74 10.80
N GLY A 331 18.55 -16.86 11.35
CA GLY A 331 19.17 -15.75 12.09
C GLY A 331 19.26 -14.44 11.27
N GLU A 332 19.39 -14.53 9.94
CA GLU A 332 19.47 -13.38 9.04
C GLU A 332 18.10 -12.70 8.82
N THR A 333 17.01 -13.46 8.88
CA THR A 333 15.65 -13.03 8.52
C THR A 333 14.72 -12.92 9.74
N ALA A 334 15.23 -13.15 10.95
CA ALA A 334 14.45 -13.19 12.18
C ALA A 334 13.65 -11.91 12.42
N ARG A 335 14.21 -10.74 12.10
CA ARG A 335 13.52 -9.44 12.20
C ARG A 335 12.34 -9.35 11.24
N GLN A 336 12.54 -9.72 9.97
CA GLN A 336 11.50 -9.75 8.95
C GLN A 336 10.38 -10.70 9.33
N VAL A 337 10.73 -11.91 9.80
CA VAL A 337 9.72 -12.89 10.23
C VAL A 337 8.95 -12.40 11.45
N SER A 338 9.61 -11.81 12.44
CA SER A 338 8.92 -11.22 13.59
C SER A 338 7.95 -10.12 13.18
N CYS A 339 8.31 -9.31 12.18
CA CYS A 339 7.43 -8.27 11.63
C CYS A 339 6.25 -8.87 10.84
N LEU A 340 6.48 -9.94 10.06
CA LEU A 340 5.41 -10.67 9.36
C LEU A 340 4.42 -11.30 10.35
N VAL A 341 4.91 -11.90 11.44
CA VAL A 341 4.04 -12.45 12.49
C VAL A 341 3.11 -11.38 13.04
N ARG A 342 3.63 -10.19 13.38
CA ARG A 342 2.79 -9.06 13.83
C ARG A 342 1.76 -8.63 12.78
N LEU A 343 2.14 -8.64 11.51
CA LEU A 343 1.19 -8.34 10.43
C LEU A 343 0.10 -9.41 10.31
N MET A 344 0.44 -10.68 10.51
CA MET A 344 -0.55 -11.77 10.55
C MET A 344 -1.50 -11.61 11.74
N ASP A 345 -1.00 -11.21 12.91
CA ASP A 345 -1.85 -10.91 14.06
C ASP A 345 -2.84 -9.76 13.76
N ILE A 346 -2.40 -8.73 13.02
CA ILE A 346 -3.26 -7.63 12.55
C ILE A 346 -4.29 -8.10 11.52
N LEU A 347 -3.90 -9.02 10.63
CA LEU A 347 -4.78 -9.61 9.62
C LEU A 347 -5.89 -10.47 10.25
N GLU A 348 -5.56 -11.18 11.33
CA GLU A 348 -6.48 -12.05 12.07
C GLU A 348 -7.35 -11.26 13.07
N ASP A 349 -6.99 -10.02 13.39
CA ASP A 349 -7.76 -9.20 14.33
C ASP A 349 -9.09 -8.71 13.73
N THR A 350 -10.17 -9.01 14.45
CA THR A 350 -11.56 -8.63 14.13
C THR A 350 -12.08 -7.50 15.01
N SER A 351 -11.20 -6.85 15.78
CA SER A 351 -11.56 -5.71 16.62
C SER A 351 -12.12 -4.54 15.80
N LYS A 352 -13.00 -3.75 16.44
CA LYS A 352 -13.58 -2.55 15.83
C LYS A 352 -12.55 -1.49 15.45
N ASP A 353 -11.36 -1.53 16.05
CA ASP A 353 -10.29 -0.57 15.79
C ASP A 353 -9.53 -0.88 14.48
N ARG A 354 -9.82 -2.02 13.83
CA ARG A 354 -9.19 -2.48 12.59
C ARG A 354 -10.19 -2.95 11.53
N GLU A 355 -11.49 -2.71 11.72
CA GLU A 355 -12.57 -3.12 10.81
C GLU A 355 -12.42 -2.57 9.38
N ARG A 356 -11.98 -1.31 9.24
CA ARG A 356 -11.73 -0.62 7.96
C ARG A 356 -10.39 -0.99 7.33
N ARG A 357 -9.55 -1.77 8.03
CA ARG A 357 -8.26 -2.30 7.54
C ARG A 357 -7.31 -1.20 7.07
N MET A 358 -7.30 -0.06 7.74
CA MET A 358 -6.47 1.10 7.34
C MET A 358 -4.97 0.81 7.40
N TRP A 359 -4.57 -0.18 8.19
CA TRP A 359 -3.19 -0.69 8.25
C TRP A 359 -2.63 -1.09 6.87
N ARG A 360 -3.46 -1.49 5.90
CA ARG A 360 -3.01 -1.80 4.52
C ARG A 360 -2.36 -0.59 3.84
N TYR A 361 -2.70 0.62 4.24
CA TYR A 361 -2.15 1.87 3.70
C TYR A 361 -1.18 2.55 4.67
N GLY A 362 -0.84 1.93 5.81
CA GLY A 362 -0.06 2.57 6.85
C GLY A 362 1.25 3.19 6.33
N ARG A 363 1.86 2.56 5.33
CA ARG A 363 3.06 3.02 4.60
C ARG A 363 2.91 4.36 3.87
N VAL A 364 1.70 4.69 3.42
CA VAL A 364 1.40 5.97 2.75
C VAL A 364 1.46 7.12 3.76
N PHE A 365 1.11 6.84 5.02
CA PHE A 365 1.00 7.85 6.07
C PHE A 365 2.18 7.87 7.04
N ASP A 366 2.85 6.74 7.20
CA ASP A 366 3.96 6.56 8.12
C ASP A 366 5.08 5.74 7.48
N GLU A 367 6.21 6.41 7.23
CA GLU A 367 7.36 5.77 6.60
C GLU A 367 8.05 4.71 7.48
N THR A 368 7.73 4.65 8.76
CA THR A 368 8.28 3.68 9.71
C THR A 368 7.39 2.46 9.90
N PHE A 369 6.14 2.51 9.41
CA PHE A 369 5.21 1.39 9.52
C PHE A 369 5.75 0.16 8.78
N MET A 370 5.87 -0.95 9.51
CA MET A 370 6.35 -2.26 9.04
C MET A 370 7.67 -2.16 8.27
N ALA A 371 8.60 -1.32 8.75
CA ALA A 371 9.82 -0.99 8.01
C ALA A 371 10.75 -2.16 7.72
N ASP A 372 10.75 -3.17 8.57
CA ASP A 372 11.59 -4.35 8.42
C ASP A 372 11.22 -5.20 7.21
N ILE A 373 9.95 -5.19 6.80
CA ILE A 373 9.41 -6.00 5.67
C ILE A 373 9.21 -5.17 4.39
N GLN A 374 9.68 -3.92 4.38
CA GLN A 374 9.72 -3.14 3.15
C GLN A 374 10.70 -3.77 2.17
N THR A 375 10.34 -3.82 0.90
CA THR A 375 11.17 -4.42 -0.15
C THR A 375 12.56 -3.81 -0.22
N LYS A 376 12.70 -2.49 0.02
CA LYS A 376 14.01 -1.83 0.08
C LYS A 376 14.88 -2.27 1.26
N THR A 377 14.26 -2.70 2.37
CA THR A 377 14.94 -3.11 3.60
C THR A 377 15.25 -4.61 3.59
N CYS A 378 14.41 -5.43 2.94
CA CYS A 378 14.58 -6.88 2.85
C CYS A 378 14.60 -7.43 1.40
N PRO A 379 15.37 -6.86 0.46
CA PRO A 379 15.30 -7.22 -0.96
C PRO A 379 15.69 -8.68 -1.22
N LYS A 380 16.64 -9.22 -0.45
CA LYS A 380 17.06 -10.63 -0.53
C LYS A 380 15.92 -11.59 -0.22
N LEU A 381 15.18 -11.34 0.87
CA LEU A 381 14.07 -12.20 1.28
C LEU A 381 12.93 -12.13 0.25
N VAL A 382 12.59 -10.91 -0.20
CA VAL A 382 11.56 -10.73 -1.22
C VAL A 382 11.93 -11.45 -2.52
N TYR A 383 13.19 -11.34 -2.96
CA TYR A 383 13.68 -12.05 -4.15
C TYR A 383 13.56 -13.57 -4.02
N ILE A 384 13.98 -14.13 -2.89
CA ILE A 384 13.89 -15.56 -2.60
C ILE A 384 12.43 -16.04 -2.70
N MET A 385 11.50 -15.34 -2.04
CA MET A 385 10.09 -15.73 -2.06
C MET A 385 9.45 -15.55 -3.43
N ALA A 386 9.78 -14.47 -4.14
CA ALA A 386 9.30 -14.22 -5.50
C ALA A 386 9.79 -15.31 -6.47
N ALA A 387 11.05 -15.74 -6.34
CA ALA A 387 11.61 -16.80 -7.17
C ALA A 387 11.02 -18.17 -6.85
N ALA A 388 10.74 -18.45 -5.58
CA ALA A 388 9.99 -19.64 -5.18
C ALA A 388 8.59 -19.63 -5.80
N LEU A 389 7.86 -18.52 -5.67
CA LEU A 389 6.53 -18.37 -6.28
C LEU A 389 6.56 -18.54 -7.80
N GLN A 390 7.53 -17.94 -8.48
CA GLN A 390 7.71 -18.12 -9.92
C GLN A 390 8.05 -19.56 -10.30
N PHE A 391 8.81 -20.28 -9.47
CA PHE A 391 9.15 -21.67 -9.73
C PHE A 391 7.92 -22.59 -9.57
N GLU A 392 7.09 -22.35 -8.55
CA GLU A 392 5.89 -23.14 -8.29
C GLU A 392 4.75 -22.89 -9.29
N ASP A 393 4.55 -21.63 -9.69
CA ASP A 393 3.57 -21.27 -10.73
C ASP A 393 4.14 -20.25 -11.72
N PRO A 394 4.93 -20.71 -12.72
CA PRO A 394 5.58 -19.82 -13.67
C PRO A 394 4.61 -19.00 -14.53
N LYS A 395 3.44 -19.56 -14.85
CA LYS A 395 2.50 -18.97 -15.82
C LYS A 395 1.85 -17.71 -15.28
N THR A 396 1.39 -17.74 -14.03
CA THR A 396 0.69 -16.62 -13.37
C THR A 396 1.66 -15.59 -12.80
N ASN A 397 2.93 -15.97 -12.61
CA ASN A 397 3.95 -15.15 -11.92
C ASN A 397 5.07 -14.70 -12.86
N MET A 398 4.82 -14.63 -14.16
CA MET A 398 5.75 -14.03 -15.12
C MET A 398 6.01 -12.55 -14.73
N GLY A 399 7.28 -12.19 -14.60
CA GLY A 399 7.68 -10.82 -14.24
C GLY A 399 7.63 -10.48 -12.75
N ILE A 400 7.32 -11.43 -11.84
CA ILE A 400 7.36 -11.16 -10.38
C ILE A 400 8.76 -10.74 -9.88
N LEU A 401 9.81 -11.06 -10.64
CA LEU A 401 11.19 -10.66 -10.38
C LEU A 401 11.55 -9.26 -10.94
N ASP A 402 10.68 -8.62 -11.71
CA ASP A 402 10.90 -7.30 -12.33
C ASP A 402 10.60 -6.14 -11.36
N ILE A 403 10.43 -6.44 -10.07
CA ILE A 403 10.34 -5.43 -9.02
C ILE A 403 11.67 -4.65 -8.99
N VAL A 404 11.60 -3.34 -9.20
CA VAL A 404 12.77 -2.45 -9.36
C VAL A 404 13.81 -2.63 -8.25
N GLN A 405 13.35 -2.72 -6.99
CA GLN A 405 14.22 -2.88 -5.82
C GLN A 405 14.95 -4.24 -5.76
N LEU A 406 14.55 -5.22 -6.58
CA LEU A 406 15.24 -6.50 -6.70
C LEU A 406 16.41 -6.45 -7.70
N GLY A 407 16.52 -5.35 -8.46
CA GLY A 407 17.67 -5.05 -9.32
C GLY A 407 18.99 -5.13 -8.55
N ASP A 408 19.00 -4.63 -7.31
CA ASP A 408 20.18 -4.51 -6.46
C ASP A 408 20.57 -5.82 -5.73
N VAL A 409 19.77 -6.88 -5.86
CA VAL A 409 20.10 -8.18 -5.26
C VAL A 409 21.35 -8.75 -5.94
N SER A 410 22.32 -9.19 -5.11
CA SER A 410 23.64 -9.59 -5.59
C SER A 410 23.60 -10.72 -6.65
N PRO A 411 24.52 -10.71 -7.63
CA PRO A 411 24.58 -11.76 -8.65
C PRO A 411 24.75 -13.17 -8.06
N LYS A 412 25.42 -13.29 -6.90
CA LYS A 412 25.58 -14.56 -6.19
C LYS A 412 24.24 -15.14 -5.77
N ILE A 413 23.35 -14.33 -5.18
CA ILE A 413 22.01 -14.77 -4.78
C ILE A 413 21.18 -15.14 -6.00
N LYS A 414 21.21 -14.30 -7.05
CA LYS A 414 20.53 -14.56 -8.32
C LYS A 414 21.00 -15.88 -8.95
N CYS A 415 22.30 -16.16 -8.91
CA CYS A 415 22.90 -17.40 -9.42
C CYS A 415 22.48 -18.62 -8.60
N CYS A 416 22.53 -18.54 -7.26
CA CYS A 416 22.09 -19.63 -6.38
C CYS A 416 20.63 -20.01 -6.68
N VAL A 417 19.73 -19.04 -6.76
CA VAL A 417 18.31 -19.28 -7.07
C VAL A 417 18.13 -19.91 -8.46
N LYS A 418 18.86 -19.42 -9.48
CA LYS A 418 18.79 -20.00 -10.83
C LYS A 418 19.25 -21.45 -10.87
N LYS A 419 20.34 -21.80 -10.18
CA LYS A 419 20.86 -23.19 -10.14
C LYS A 419 19.79 -24.13 -9.58
N LEU A 420 19.14 -23.72 -8.51
CA LEU A 420 18.11 -24.52 -7.86
C LEU A 420 16.86 -24.69 -8.72
N GLN A 421 16.40 -23.64 -9.42
CA GLN A 421 15.30 -23.73 -10.38
C GLN A 421 15.57 -24.72 -11.53
N HIS A 422 16.83 -24.96 -11.87
CA HIS A 422 17.25 -25.88 -12.94
C HIS A 422 17.73 -27.24 -12.42
N GLY A 423 17.62 -27.50 -11.10
CA GLY A 423 17.97 -28.78 -10.49
C GLY A 423 19.46 -29.11 -10.45
N TYR A 424 20.35 -28.10 -10.45
CA TYR A 424 21.80 -28.27 -10.34
C TYR A 424 22.33 -28.27 -8.92
#